data_AF-A0A8H4VAN3-F1
#
_entry.id   AF-A0A8H4VAN3-F1
#
_cell.length_a   1.000
_cell.length_b   1.000
_cell.length_c   1.000
_cell.angle_alpha   90.00
_cell.angle_beta   90.00
_cell.angle_gamma   90.00
#
_symmetry.space_group_name_H-M   'P 1'
#
loop_
_entity.id
_entity.type
_entity.pdbx_description
1 polymer ?
#
loop_
_entity_poly.entity_id
_entity_poly.type
_entity_poly.pdbx_seq_one_letter_code
_entity_poly.pdbx_strand_id
1 'polypeptide(L)'
;MASERLVRLRGIDVSELPSASATAKELTPLLHRMLQEALALLDSMPPTGKEWKSKGIKTFPQSVSPVELYERNVPDGEGGTETWALRRSVHEDVAAEGTASWDEFDRWIRREHARAEMAFTPSVVGTRVRGDWECARGVGA
;
A
#
# COMPACT_ATOMS: atom_id res chain seq x y z
N MET A 1 11.08 -5.75 24.46
CA MET A 1 9.78 -6.04 23.82
C MET A 1 10.00 -5.90 22.33
N ALA A 2 9.76 -6.94 21.53
CA ALA A 2 9.87 -6.83 20.09
C ALA A 2 8.89 -5.73 19.63
N SER A 3 9.37 -4.74 18.87
CA SER A 3 8.50 -3.71 18.32
C SER A 3 7.51 -4.40 17.38
N GLU A 4 6.22 -4.30 17.68
CA GLU A 4 5.17 -4.84 16.82
C GLU A 4 5.23 -4.15 15.46
N ARG A 5 5.25 -4.94 14.38
CA ARG A 5 5.32 -4.46 13.00
C ARG A 5 3.95 -3.91 12.59
N LEU A 6 3.90 -2.68 12.10
CA LEU A 6 2.67 -2.00 11.70
C LEU A 6 2.29 -2.28 10.25
N VAL A 7 3.27 -2.48 9.35
CA VAL A 7 3.04 -2.78 7.93
C VAL A 7 2.99 -4.30 7.73
N ARG A 8 1.78 -4.84 7.63
CA ARG A 8 1.49 -6.28 7.58
C ARG A 8 0.21 -6.64 6.81
N LEU A 9 0.05 -7.91 6.42
CA LEU A 9 -1.12 -8.39 5.67
C LEU A 9 -2.32 -8.80 6.54
N ARG A 10 -2.14 -8.94 7.87
CA ARG A 10 -3.28 -9.24 8.74
C ARG A 10 -4.32 -8.12 8.68
N GLY A 11 -5.59 -8.50 8.83
CA GLY A 11 -6.66 -7.51 9.02
C GLY A 11 -6.43 -6.71 10.29
N ILE A 12 -6.73 -5.41 10.24
CA ILE A 12 -6.66 -4.51 11.38
C ILE A 12 -8.02 -4.51 12.07
N ASP A 13 -8.06 -4.78 13.37
CA ASP A 13 -9.27 -4.58 14.17
C ASP A 13 -9.51 -3.08 14.37
N VAL A 14 -10.77 -2.65 14.33
CA VAL A 14 -11.08 -1.21 14.46
C VAL A 14 -10.79 -0.66 15.85
N SER A 15 -10.71 -1.52 16.86
CA SER A 15 -10.21 -1.16 18.18
C SER A 15 -8.71 -0.85 18.21
N GLU A 16 -7.93 -1.29 17.21
CA GLU A 16 -6.51 -0.95 17.04
C GLU A 16 -6.31 0.44 16.40
N LEU A 17 -7.37 1.03 15.83
CA LEU A 17 -7.29 2.34 15.19
C LEU A 17 -7.30 3.48 16.24
N PRO A 18 -6.62 4.60 15.97
CA PRO A 18 -6.73 5.79 16.81
C PRO A 18 -8.19 6.24 16.99
N SER A 19 -8.51 6.92 18.10
CA SER A 19 -9.81 7.57 18.24
C SER A 19 -10.06 8.51 17.06
N ALA A 20 -11.30 8.59 16.57
CA ALA A 20 -11.67 9.57 15.52
C ALA A 20 -11.40 11.03 15.94
N SER A 21 -11.28 11.30 17.25
CA SER A 21 -10.92 12.60 17.80
C SER A 21 -9.41 12.81 17.98
N ALA A 22 -8.56 11.86 17.56
CA ALA A 22 -7.12 11.95 17.74
C ALA A 22 -6.53 13.13 16.95
N THR A 23 -5.70 13.91 17.63
CA THR A 23 -5.04 15.09 17.06
C THR A 23 -3.85 14.69 16.19
N ALA A 24 -3.40 15.59 15.31
CA ALA A 24 -2.19 15.39 14.52
C ALA A 24 -0.95 15.05 15.38
N LYS A 25 -0.83 15.63 16.58
CA LYS A 25 0.27 15.36 17.52
C LYS A 25 0.25 13.92 18.03
N GLU A 26 -0.95 13.36 18.25
CA GLU A 26 -1.13 11.98 18.69
C GLU A 26 -0.92 10.97 17.55
N LEU A 27 -1.30 11.35 16.32
CA LEU A 27 -1.14 10.50 15.13
C LEU A 27 0.30 10.46 14.60
N THR A 28 1.06 11.55 14.76
CA THR A 28 2.39 11.69 14.16
C THR A 28 3.34 10.53 14.48
N PRO A 29 3.49 10.06 15.75
CA PRO A 29 4.40 8.94 16.05
C PRO A 29 3.98 7.62 15.39
N LEU A 30 2.67 7.38 15.27
CA LEU A 30 2.15 6.19 14.59
C LEU A 30 2.46 6.25 13.10
N LEU A 31 2.07 7.35 12.44
CA LEU A 31 2.30 7.56 11.01
C LEU A 31 3.79 7.51 10.67
N HIS A 32 4.64 8.12 11.51
CA HIS A 32 6.08 8.09 11.30
C HIS A 32 6.63 6.66 11.31
N ARG A 33 6.23 5.84 12.30
CA ARG A 33 6.66 4.43 12.35
C ARG A 33 6.16 3.62 11.16
N MET A 34 4.89 3.78 10.78
CA MET A 34 4.33 3.10 9.60
C MET A 34 5.09 3.49 8.32
N LEU A 35 5.39 4.77 8.14
CA LEU A 35 6.12 5.25 6.97
C LEU A 35 7.57 4.74 6.96
N GLN A 36 8.26 4.70 8.10
CA GLN A 36 9.61 4.12 8.18
C GLN A 36 9.62 2.63 7.80
N GLU A 37 8.66 1.86 8.31
CA GLU A 37 8.51 0.45 7.93
C GLU A 37 8.16 0.28 6.44
N ALA A 38 7.29 1.13 5.90
CA ALA A 38 6.91 1.12 4.49
C ALA A 38 8.10 1.46 3.58
N LEU A 39 8.92 2.45 3.95
CA LEU A 39 10.14 2.79 3.22
C LEU A 39 11.13 1.63 3.22
N ALA A 40 11.37 1.00 4.37
CA ALA A 40 12.24 -0.18 4.45
C ALA A 40 11.70 -1.34 3.59
N LEU A 41 10.38 -1.52 3.52
CA LEU A 41 9.77 -2.50 2.62
C LEU A 41 10.00 -2.14 1.15
N LEU A 42 9.79 -0.88 0.75
CA LEU A 42 10.02 -0.40 -0.62
C LEU A 42 11.48 -0.56 -1.04
N ASP A 43 12.43 -0.23 -0.17
CA ASP A 43 13.87 -0.40 -0.44
C ASP A 43 14.26 -1.87 -0.65
N SER A 44 13.50 -2.78 -0.03
CA SER A 44 13.66 -4.22 -0.20
C SER A 44 13.07 -4.76 -1.50
N MET A 45 12.33 -3.98 -2.29
CA MET A 45 11.70 -4.49 -3.50
C MET A 45 12.71 -4.60 -4.66
N PRO A 46 12.47 -5.47 -5.67
CA PRO A 46 13.26 -5.50 -6.89
C PRO A 46 13.27 -4.15 -7.61
N PRO A 47 14.37 -3.80 -8.31
CA PRO A 47 15.50 -4.68 -8.65
C PRO A 47 16.58 -4.81 -7.55
N THR A 48 16.49 -4.05 -6.46
CA THR A 48 17.56 -3.96 -5.44
C THR A 48 17.51 -5.12 -4.44
N GLY A 49 16.32 -5.58 -4.06
CA GLY A 49 16.18 -6.59 -3.03
C GLY A 49 16.16 -8.03 -3.53
N LYS A 50 17.01 -8.86 -2.92
CA LYS A 50 17.14 -10.30 -3.21
C LYS A 50 16.15 -11.18 -2.45
N GLU A 51 15.41 -10.59 -1.51
CA GLU A 51 14.46 -11.30 -0.64
C GLU A 51 13.16 -11.67 -1.37
N TRP A 52 12.92 -11.09 -2.55
CA TRP A 52 11.75 -11.33 -3.38
C TRP A 52 12.06 -12.36 -4.46
N LYS A 53 11.32 -13.45 -4.46
CA LYS A 53 11.39 -14.50 -5.47
C LYS A 53 10.59 -14.09 -6.69
N SER A 54 11.23 -14.07 -7.87
CA SER A 54 10.52 -13.86 -9.14
C SER A 54 9.53 -15.00 -9.42
N LYS A 55 8.33 -14.63 -9.86
CA LYS A 55 7.23 -15.52 -10.23
C LYS A 55 6.87 -15.42 -11.72
N GLY A 56 7.63 -14.63 -12.49
CA GLY A 56 7.46 -14.46 -13.93
C GLY A 56 6.99 -13.07 -14.32
N ILE A 57 6.69 -12.92 -15.61
CA ILE A 57 6.26 -11.67 -16.23
C ILE A 57 4.95 -11.93 -16.97
N LYS A 58 3.98 -11.03 -16.83
CA LYS A 58 2.69 -11.05 -17.55
C LYS A 58 2.57 -9.83 -18.45
N THR A 59 1.94 -10.01 -19.60
CA THR A 59 1.59 -8.93 -20.53
C THR A 59 0.08 -8.86 -20.65
N PHE A 60 -0.44 -7.67 -20.93
CA PHE A 60 -1.86 -7.42 -21.08
C PHE A 60 -2.09 -6.63 -22.36
N PRO A 61 -3.12 -6.95 -23.17
CA PRO A 61 -3.36 -6.25 -24.44
C PRO A 61 -3.53 -4.73 -24.28
N GLN A 62 -4.08 -4.29 -23.16
CA GLN A 62 -4.36 -2.88 -22.86
C GLN A 62 -3.25 -2.18 -22.06
N SER A 63 -2.04 -2.73 -22.02
CA SER A 63 -0.90 -2.15 -21.29
C SER A 63 0.37 -2.29 -22.11
N VAL A 64 1.09 -1.17 -22.32
CA VAL A 64 2.40 -1.20 -22.98
C VAL A 64 3.52 -1.64 -22.03
N SER A 65 3.31 -1.54 -20.71
CA SER A 65 4.25 -2.07 -19.72
C SER A 65 3.94 -3.54 -19.40
N PRO A 66 4.94 -4.43 -19.40
CA PRO A 66 4.80 -5.73 -18.76
C PRO A 66 4.64 -5.59 -17.24
N VAL A 67 4.07 -6.61 -16.61
CA VAL A 67 3.92 -6.73 -15.16
C VAL A 67 4.83 -7.86 -14.66
N GLU A 68 5.88 -7.49 -13.94
CA GLU A 68 6.75 -8.41 -13.23
C GLU A 68 6.09 -8.83 -11.92
N LEU A 69 6.14 -10.12 -11.61
CA LEU A 69 5.52 -10.71 -10.43
C LEU A 69 6.59 -11.24 -9.48
N TYR A 70 6.45 -10.92 -8.21
CA TYR A 70 7.33 -11.41 -7.17
C TYR A 70 6.56 -11.86 -5.93
N GLU A 71 7.22 -12.69 -5.13
CA GLU A 71 6.68 -13.23 -3.89
C GLU A 71 7.75 -13.19 -2.80
N ARG A 72 7.36 -12.84 -1.57
CA ARG A 72 8.23 -12.89 -0.40
C ARG A 72 7.45 -13.42 0.79
N ASN A 73 8.06 -14.34 1.53
CA ASN A 73 7.55 -14.75 2.82
C ASN A 73 8.15 -13.85 3.91
N VAL A 74 7.28 -13.28 4.74
CA VAL A 74 7.65 -12.32 5.78
C VAL A 74 7.17 -12.87 7.13
N PRO A 75 8.02 -12.93 8.18
CA PRO A 75 7.57 -13.33 9.51
C PRO A 75 6.50 -12.37 10.04
N ASP A 76 5.44 -12.92 10.63
CA ASP A 76 4.29 -12.14 11.12
C ASP A 76 4.46 -11.63 12.56
N GLY A 77 5.59 -11.97 13.22
CA GLY A 77 5.88 -11.59 14.60
C GLY A 77 5.18 -12.44 15.67
N GLU A 78 4.26 -13.31 15.28
CA GLU A 78 3.46 -14.19 16.16
C GLU A 78 3.82 -15.67 15.96
N GLY A 79 4.91 -15.94 15.22
CA GLY A 79 5.40 -17.30 14.94
C GLY A 79 4.86 -17.90 13.65
N GLY A 80 4.07 -17.15 12.88
CA GLY A 80 3.61 -17.50 11.54
C GLY A 80 4.36 -16.76 10.44
N THR A 81 3.79 -16.78 9.24
CA THR A 81 4.40 -16.22 8.03
C THR A 81 3.33 -15.66 7.11
N GLU A 82 3.55 -14.44 6.64
CA GLU A 82 2.74 -13.75 5.64
C GLU A 82 3.38 -13.94 4.27
N THR A 83 2.59 -14.39 3.28
CA THR A 83 3.04 -14.45 1.88
C THR A 83 2.65 -13.16 1.17
N TRP A 84 3.65 -12.33 0.90
CA TRP A 84 3.50 -11.05 0.20
C TRP A 84 3.67 -11.25 -1.29
N ALA A 85 2.73 -10.68 -2.06
CA ALA A 85 2.82 -10.61 -3.51
C ALA A 85 3.16 -9.17 -3.92
N LEU A 86 4.10 -9.03 -4.85
CA LEU A 86 4.46 -7.75 -5.47
C LEU A 86 4.20 -7.84 -6.98
N ARG A 87 3.60 -6.78 -7.51
CA ARG A 87 3.45 -6.55 -8.94
C ARG A 87 4.18 -5.27 -9.28
N ARG A 88 5.03 -5.30 -10.30
CA ARG A 88 5.79 -4.13 -10.76
C ARG A 88 5.58 -3.93 -12.25
N SER A 89 5.20 -2.72 -12.62
CA SER A 89 5.10 -2.23 -14.00
C SER A 89 5.58 -0.79 -14.03
N VAL A 90 6.24 -0.37 -15.11
CA VAL A 90 6.78 0.98 -15.27
C VAL A 90 6.15 1.59 -16.50
N HIS A 91 5.39 2.67 -16.31
CA HIS A 91 4.68 3.36 -17.36
C HIS A 91 5.37 4.69 -17.66
N GLU A 92 5.29 5.12 -18.92
CA GLU A 92 5.55 6.51 -19.27
C GLU A 92 4.46 7.40 -18.65
N ASP A 93 4.86 8.53 -18.07
CA ASP A 93 3.96 9.50 -17.43
C ASP A 93 3.18 10.29 -18.49
N VAL A 94 2.19 9.62 -19.08
CA VAL A 94 1.31 10.17 -20.11
C VAL A 94 -0.06 9.52 -20.03
N ALA A 95 -1.10 10.32 -20.25
CA ALA A 95 -2.48 9.86 -20.34
C ALA A 95 -2.80 9.41 -21.77
N ALA A 96 -2.27 8.25 -22.18
CA ALA A 96 -2.48 7.62 -23.48
C ALA A 96 -2.91 6.16 -23.31
N GLU A 97 -3.38 5.55 -24.41
CA GLU A 97 -3.79 4.14 -24.38
C GLU A 97 -2.62 3.24 -23.99
N GLY A 98 -2.84 2.43 -22.96
CA GLY A 98 -1.85 1.48 -22.46
C GLY A 98 -0.78 2.04 -21.54
N THR A 99 -0.80 3.35 -21.24
CA THR A 99 0.10 4.01 -20.28
C THR A 99 -0.66 4.45 -19.03
N ALA A 100 0.03 5.12 -18.11
CA ALA A 100 -0.57 5.72 -16.93
C ALA A 100 0.17 7.00 -16.54
N SER A 101 -0.57 8.09 -16.39
CA SER A 101 -0.05 9.36 -15.88
C SER A 101 0.03 9.36 -14.34
N TRP A 102 0.84 10.27 -13.80
CA TRP A 102 0.93 10.49 -12.36
C TRP A 102 -0.40 10.95 -11.76
N ASP A 103 -1.20 11.72 -12.49
CA ASP A 103 -2.53 12.14 -12.06
C ASP A 103 -3.49 10.96 -11.92
N GLU A 104 -3.42 9.99 -12.84
CA GLU A 104 -4.17 8.74 -12.74
C GLU A 104 -3.70 7.90 -11.55
N PHE A 105 -2.38 7.80 -11.32
CA PHE A 105 -1.86 7.12 -10.15
C PHE A 105 -2.35 7.78 -8.85
N ASP A 106 -2.20 9.10 -8.70
CA ASP A 106 -2.61 9.82 -7.49
C ASP A 106 -4.12 9.70 -7.24
N ARG A 107 -4.92 9.78 -8.32
CA ARG A 107 -6.36 9.60 -8.24
C ARG A 107 -6.71 8.17 -7.83
N TRP A 108 -6.29 7.17 -8.57
CA TRP A 108 -6.79 5.80 -8.41
C TRP A 108 -6.12 5.03 -7.27
N ILE A 109 -4.88 5.35 -6.89
CA ILE A 109 -4.14 4.63 -5.85
C ILE A 109 -4.16 5.38 -4.51
N ARG A 110 -4.11 6.72 -4.48
CA ARG A 110 -4.07 7.46 -3.22
C ARG A 110 -5.44 7.99 -2.79
N ARG A 111 -6.19 8.62 -3.70
CA ARG A 111 -7.43 9.34 -3.34
C ARG A 111 -8.69 8.46 -3.41
N GLU A 112 -8.81 7.68 -4.47
CA GLU A 112 -10.02 6.91 -4.80
C GLU A 112 -9.78 5.39 -4.71
N HIS A 113 -8.74 4.92 -4.00
CA HIS A 113 -8.32 3.52 -3.96
C HIS A 113 -9.46 2.54 -3.74
N ALA A 114 -10.24 2.72 -2.67
CA ALA A 114 -11.31 1.79 -2.35
C ALA A 114 -12.41 1.72 -3.43
N ARG A 115 -12.69 2.84 -4.10
CA ARG A 115 -13.64 2.91 -5.22
C ARG A 115 -13.06 2.28 -6.48
N ALA A 116 -11.78 2.52 -6.77
CA ALA A 116 -11.07 1.91 -7.89
C ALA A 116 -11.05 0.39 -7.77
N GLU A 117 -10.75 -0.14 -6.58
CA GLU A 117 -10.74 -1.57 -6.31
C GLU A 117 -12.11 -2.23 -6.51
N MET A 118 -13.22 -1.56 -6.17
CA MET A 118 -14.56 -2.07 -6.50
C MET A 118 -14.78 -2.21 -8.02
N ALA A 119 -14.18 -1.34 -8.82
CA ALA A 119 -14.33 -1.39 -10.28
C ALA A 119 -13.38 -2.41 -10.94
N PHE A 120 -12.18 -2.60 -10.39
CA PHE A 120 -11.11 -3.38 -11.02
C PHE A 120 -10.94 -4.78 -10.46
N THR A 121 -11.41 -5.05 -9.23
CA THR A 121 -11.18 -6.30 -8.52
C THR A 121 -12.52 -6.98 -8.24
N PRO A 122 -12.97 -7.95 -9.09
CA PRO A 122 -14.29 -8.58 -8.96
C PRO A 122 -14.57 -9.26 -7.62
N SER A 123 -13.54 -9.63 -6.87
CA SER A 123 -13.67 -10.22 -5.52
C SER A 123 -14.00 -9.20 -4.43
N VAL A 124 -13.93 -7.89 -4.72
CA VAL A 124 -14.30 -6.84 -3.77
C VAL A 124 -15.81 -6.68 -3.78
N VAL A 125 -16.46 -7.13 -2.70
CA VAL A 125 -17.93 -7.08 -2.55
C VAL A 125 -18.45 -5.75 -1.98
N GLY A 126 -17.57 -4.92 -1.41
CA GLY A 126 -17.93 -3.61 -0.87
C GLY A 126 -16.80 -2.96 -0.08
N THR A 127 -16.96 -1.66 0.19
CA THR A 127 -16.04 -0.83 0.98
C THR A 127 -16.84 0.13 1.85
N ARG A 128 -16.28 0.48 3.02
CA ARG A 128 -16.82 1.49 3.92
C ARG A 128 -15.68 2.17 4.66
N VAL A 129 -15.71 3.51 4.73
CA VAL A 129 -14.77 4.29 5.56
C VAL A 129 -14.99 3.95 7.04
N ARG A 130 -13.92 3.58 7.74
CA ARG A 130 -13.96 3.21 9.18
C ARG A 130 -13.44 4.31 10.10
N GLY A 131 -12.65 5.23 9.57
CA GLY A 131 -12.13 6.39 10.27
C GLY A 131 -11.53 7.37 9.26
N ASP A 132 -11.59 8.66 9.61
CA ASP A 132 -11.00 9.77 8.89
C ASP A 132 -10.43 10.72 9.94
N TRP A 133 -9.22 11.20 9.72
CA TRP A 133 -8.51 12.07 10.66
C TRP A 133 -7.95 13.26 9.93
N GLU A 134 -8.29 14.45 10.42
CA GLU A 134 -7.70 15.69 9.94
C GLU A 134 -6.25 15.79 10.43
N CYS A 135 -5.32 15.35 9.58
CA CYS A 135 -3.88 15.44 9.82
C CYS A 135 -3.29 16.82 9.49
N ALA A 136 -4.14 17.83 9.27
CA ALA A 136 -3.68 19.19 9.03
C ALA A 136 -2.84 19.63 10.24
N ARG A 137 -1.67 20.24 9.98
CA ARG A 137 -0.97 20.99 11.02
C ARG A 137 -2.00 21.96 11.59
N GLY A 138 -2.28 21.88 12.89
CA GLY A 138 -3.10 22.89 13.54
C GLY A 138 -2.51 24.26 13.19
N VAL A 139 -3.19 24.99 12.33
CA VAL A 139 -2.91 26.41 12.14
C VAL A 139 -3.60 27.07 13.31
N GLY A 140 -2.86 27.23 14.40
CA GLY A 140 -3.32 27.87 15.63
C GLY A 140 -2.13 28.41 16.42
N ALA A 141 -1.66 29.60 16.03
CA ALA A 141 -1.14 30.66 16.90
C ALA A 141 -0.84 31.89 16.05
#